data_AF-A0A1R3XQ52-F1
#
_entry.id   AF-A0A1R3XQ52-F1
#
_cell.length_a   1.000
_cell.length_b   1.000
_cell.length_c   1.000
_cell.angle_alpha   90.00
_cell.angle_beta   90.00
_cell.angle_gamma   90.00
#
_symmetry.space_group_name_H-M   'P 1'
#
loop_
_entity.id
_entity.type
_entity.pdbx_description
1 polymer ?
#
loop_
_entity_poly.entity_id
_entity_poly.type
_entity_poly.pdbx_seq_one_letter_code
_entity_poly.pdbx_strand_id
1 'polypeptide(L)'
;MNSVKLSAYSRLYAFSDYRSMKTALPYMRQVVLAKALTEVEEADARRVVMRVPGSGFQNYLQPLGGRQTKTTGIASLITALQLLYKQNGFSARYIVVERS
;
A
#
# COMPACT_ATOMS: atom_id res chain seq x y z
N MET A 1 6.09 12.03 -7.03
CA MET A 1 6.09 10.61 -6.61
C MET A 1 5.35 10.54 -5.28
N ASN A 2 4.13 10.03 -5.27
CA ASN A 2 3.40 9.83 -4.02
C ASN A 2 3.50 8.38 -3.57
N SER A 3 3.55 8.20 -2.26
CA SER A 3 3.70 6.89 -1.65
C SER A 3 2.89 6.82 -0.36
N VAL A 4 2.36 5.64 -0.07
CA VAL A 4 1.65 5.35 1.18
C VAL A 4 2.47 4.34 1.97
N LYS A 5 2.89 4.73 3.17
CA LYS A 5 3.57 3.82 4.09
C LYS A 5 2.56 2.78 4.59
N LEU A 6 2.77 1.51 4.24
CA LEU A 6 1.91 0.41 4.66
C LEU A 6 2.35 -0.18 5.99
N SER A 7 3.65 -0.22 6.27
CA SER A 7 4.19 -0.69 7.54
C SER A 7 5.57 -0.08 7.79
N ALA A 8 6.28 -0.55 8.81
CA ALA A 8 7.69 -0.18 9.02
C ALA A 8 8.59 -0.58 7.82
N TYR A 9 8.22 -1.64 7.09
CA TYR A 9 9.03 -2.28 6.05
C TYR A 9 8.26 -2.48 4.74
N SER A 10 7.26 -1.64 4.47
CA SER A 10 6.46 -1.73 3.26
C SER A 10 5.90 -0.38 2.93
N ARG A 11 6.03 0.03 1.66
CA ARG A 11 5.55 1.31 1.18
C ARG A 11 5.02 1.15 -0.23
N LEU A 12 3.74 1.44 -0.39
CA LEU A 12 3.04 1.42 -1.66
C LEU A 12 3.43 2.65 -2.48
N TYR A 13 3.93 2.46 -3.70
CA TYR A 13 4.27 3.54 -4.62
C TYR A 13 3.29 3.60 -5.78
N ALA A 14 3.07 4.80 -6.31
CA ALA A 14 2.52 4.96 -7.65
C ALA A 14 3.37 5.92 -8.46
N PHE A 15 3.67 5.51 -9.69
CA PHE A 15 4.51 6.20 -10.65
C PHE A 15 3.63 6.80 -11.74
N SER A 16 3.81 8.09 -12.01
CA SER A 16 3.12 8.79 -13.11
C SER A 16 3.70 8.39 -14.46
N ASP A 17 5.00 8.09 -14.50
CA ASP A 17 5.77 7.83 -15.71
C ASP A 17 7.00 6.95 -15.43
N TYR A 18 7.60 6.43 -16.49
CA TYR A 18 8.79 5.58 -16.41
C TYR A 18 10.00 6.26 -15.73
N ARG A 19 10.10 7.60 -15.83
CA ARG A 19 11.21 8.36 -15.22
C ARG A 19 11.08 8.37 -13.70
N SER A 20 9.87 8.56 -13.18
CA SER A 20 9.54 8.49 -11.76
C SER A 20 9.74 7.08 -11.19
N MET A 21 9.48 6.04 -11.98
CA MET A 21 9.82 4.66 -11.63
C MET A 21 11.34 4.48 -11.54
N LYS A 22 12.09 4.97 -12.54
CA LYS A 22 13.56 4.86 -12.58
C LYS A 22 14.26 5.58 -11.42
N THR A 23 13.70 6.69 -10.94
CA THR A 23 14.22 7.38 -9.75
C THR A 23 13.96 6.63 -8.45
N ALA A 24 12.94 5.79 -8.41
CA ALA A 24 12.59 5.03 -7.21
C ALA A 24 13.29 3.66 -7.15
N LEU A 25 13.83 3.18 -8.28
CA LEU A 25 14.55 1.91 -8.43
C LEU A 25 15.61 1.63 -7.35
N PRO A 26 16.44 2.60 -6.91
CA PRO A 26 17.39 2.39 -5.80
C PRO A 26 16.73 2.02 -4.47
N TYR A 27 15.47 2.40 -4.27
CA TYR A 27 14.67 2.10 -3.08
C TYR A 27 13.80 0.85 -3.28
N MET A 28 13.66 0.34 -4.52
CA MET A 28 12.90 -0.86 -4.86
C MET A 28 13.77 -2.12 -4.80
N ARG A 29 13.94 -2.70 -3.61
CA ARG A 29 14.67 -3.98 -3.49
C ARG A 29 13.94 -5.19 -4.05
N GLN A 30 12.60 -5.18 -4.04
CA GLN A 30 11.79 -6.24 -4.62
C GLN A 30 10.58 -5.62 -5.33
N VAL A 31 10.50 -5.82 -6.64
CA VAL A 31 9.31 -5.51 -7.43
C VAL A 31 8.44 -6.77 -7.42
N VAL A 32 7.43 -6.79 -6.56
CA VAL A 32 6.39 -7.82 -6.66
C VAL A 32 5.47 -7.37 -7.80
N LEU A 33 5.51 -8.08 -8.92
CA LEU A 33 4.62 -7.84 -10.05
C LEU A 33 3.18 -7.84 -9.51
N ALA A 34 2.42 -6.79 -9.82
CA ALA A 34 1.10 -6.59 -9.24
C ALA A 34 0.19 -7.75 -9.66
N LYS A 35 -0.02 -8.71 -8.76
CA LYS A 35 -1.11 -9.68 -8.85
C LYS A 35 -2.41 -8.90 -9.06
N ALA A 36 -3.33 -9.44 -9.85
CA ALA A 36 -4.68 -8.88 -9.87
C ALA A 36 -5.22 -8.90 -8.43
N LEU A 37 -6.05 -7.92 -8.03
CA LEU A 37 -6.58 -7.89 -6.66
C LEU A 37 -7.33 -9.20 -6.32
N THR A 38 -7.92 -9.84 -7.33
CA THR A 38 -8.59 -11.15 -7.24
C THR A 38 -7.63 -12.32 -6.93
N GLU A 39 -6.33 -12.15 -7.16
CA GLU A 39 -5.28 -13.15 -6.93
C GLU A 39 -4.49 -12.87 -5.64
N VAL A 40 -4.79 -11.77 -4.94
CA VAL A 40 -4.15 -11.42 -3.67
C VAL A 40 -4.84 -12.19 -2.55
N GLU A 41 -4.08 -13.07 -1.90
CA GLU A 41 -4.55 -13.79 -0.73
C GLU A 41 -4.48 -12.92 0.53
N GLU A 42 -5.31 -13.23 1.52
CA GLU A 42 -5.33 -12.52 2.80
C GLU A 42 -3.98 -12.64 3.53
N ALA A 43 -3.28 -13.77 3.42
CA ALA A 43 -1.96 -13.96 3.99
C ALA A 43 -0.91 -13.01 3.38
N ASP A 44 -0.98 -12.76 2.07
CA ASP A 44 -0.10 -11.82 1.38
C ASP A 44 -0.35 -10.39 1.87
N ALA A 45 -1.63 -9.99 1.93
CA ALA A 45 -2.00 -8.65 2.37
C ALA A 45 -1.59 -8.37 3.82
N ARG A 46 -1.76 -9.34 4.73
CA ARG A 46 -1.37 -9.22 6.15
C ARG A 46 0.11 -9.00 6.37
N ARG A 47 0.97 -9.47 5.47
CA ARG A 47 2.43 -9.31 5.58
C ARG A 47 2.88 -7.88 5.32
N VAL A 48 2.10 -7.10 4.56
CA VAL A 48 2.52 -5.77 4.09
C VAL A 48 1.82 -4.63 4.83
N VAL A 49 0.58 -4.82 5.28
CA VAL A 49 -0.20 -3.75 5.94
C VAL A 49 0.03 -3.71 7.45
N MET A 50 -0.03 -2.50 8.03
CA MET A 50 0.15 -2.28 9.46
C MET A 50 -1.01 -2.89 10.26
N ARG A 51 -0.66 -3.69 11.26
CA ARG A 51 -1.57 -4.18 12.30
C ARG A 51 -1.53 -3.24 13.50
N VAL A 52 -2.70 -2.80 13.93
CA VAL A 52 -2.91 -2.04 15.17
C VAL A 52 -3.18 -3.04 16.30
N PRO A 53 -2.31 -3.14 17.32
CA PRO A 53 -2.49 -4.05 18.44
C PRO A 53 -3.86 -3.87 19.10
N GLY A 54 -4.56 -4.97 19.37
CA GLY A 54 -5.86 -4.96 20.04
C GLY A 54 -7.04 -4.42 19.21
N SER A 55 -6.87 -4.07 17.93
CA SER A 55 -7.97 -3.49 17.13
C SER A 55 -8.13 -4.07 15.73
N GLY A 56 -7.05 -4.39 15.01
CA GLY A 56 -7.15 -4.91 13.63
C GLY A 56 -6.07 -4.34 12.73
N PHE A 57 -6.41 -4.07 11.47
CA PHE A 57 -5.48 -3.51 10.47
C PHE A 57 -5.75 -2.02 10.25
N GLN A 58 -4.72 -1.27 9.86
CA GLN A 58 -4.85 0.17 9.64
C GLN A 58 -5.82 0.49 8.49
N ASN A 59 -6.65 1.51 8.67
CA ASN A 59 -7.42 2.12 7.59
C ASN A 59 -6.70 3.38 7.13
N TYR A 60 -6.19 3.39 5.91
CA TYR A 60 -5.41 4.51 5.38
C TYR A 60 -6.27 5.64 4.85
N LEU A 61 -7.58 5.44 4.69
CA LEU A 61 -8.50 6.48 4.21
C LEU A 61 -9.01 7.41 5.32
N GLN A 62 -8.56 7.26 6.57
CA GLN A 62 -9.16 7.97 7.70
C GLN A 62 -9.18 9.49 7.49
N PRO A 63 -10.38 10.10 7.44
CA PRO A 63 -10.52 11.52 7.70
C PRO A 63 -10.31 11.75 9.20
N LEU A 64 -9.75 12.91 9.53
CA LEU A 64 -9.58 13.46 10.87
C LEU A 64 -10.71 13.02 11.83
N GLY A 65 -10.46 12.07 12.75
CA GLY A 65 -11.34 11.90 13.92
C GLY A 65 -11.67 10.49 14.46
N GLY A 66 -11.27 9.38 13.84
CA GLY A 66 -11.61 8.06 14.43
C GLY A 66 -10.68 6.92 14.03
N ARG A 67 -10.17 6.17 15.02
CA ARG A 67 -9.44 4.91 14.84
C ARG A 67 -10.39 3.80 14.34
N GLN A 68 -10.91 3.92 13.13
CA GLN A 68 -11.59 2.82 12.44
C GLN A 68 -10.53 1.92 11.83
N THR A 69 -10.24 0.78 12.46
CA THR A 69 -9.42 -0.29 11.86
C THR A 69 -10.25 -1.13 10.89
N LYS A 70 -9.58 -1.90 10.03
CA LYS A 70 -10.18 -2.93 9.19
C LYS A 70 -9.99 -4.31 9.83
N THR A 71 -10.96 -5.19 9.62
CA THR A 71 -10.94 -6.56 10.16
C THR A 71 -10.01 -7.50 9.38
N THR A 72 -9.77 -7.21 8.09
CA THR A 72 -8.91 -8.01 7.21
C THR A 72 -7.75 -7.18 6.65
N GLY A 73 -6.66 -7.87 6.32
CA GLY A 73 -5.48 -7.29 5.67
C GLY A 73 -5.80 -6.81 4.26
N ILE A 74 -6.62 -7.55 3.50
CA ILE A 74 -7.08 -7.13 2.17
C ILE A 74 -7.87 -5.82 2.26
N ALA A 75 -8.83 -5.70 3.20
CA ALA A 75 -9.60 -4.48 3.34
C ALA A 75 -8.72 -3.27 3.72
N SER A 76 -7.70 -3.48 4.54
CA SER A 76 -6.68 -2.48 4.86
C SER A 76 -5.87 -2.09 3.61
N LEU A 77 -5.40 -3.06 2.83
CA LEU A 77 -4.65 -2.83 1.60
C LEU A 77 -5.47 -2.04 0.56
N ILE A 78 -6.76 -2.36 0.41
CA ILE A 78 -7.68 -1.62 -0.46
C ILE A 78 -7.76 -0.15 -0.03
N THR A 79 -7.84 0.15 1.27
CA THR A 79 -7.86 1.56 1.72
C THR A 79 -6.55 2.30 1.42
N ALA A 80 -5.41 1.60 1.44
CA ALA A 80 -4.13 2.19 1.03
C ALA A 80 -4.09 2.50 -0.47
N LEU A 81 -4.58 1.56 -1.29
CA LEU A 81 -4.70 1.74 -2.75
C LEU A 81 -5.63 2.91 -3.09
N GLN A 82 -6.77 3.00 -2.41
CA GLN A 82 -7.72 4.09 -2.58
C GLN A 82 -7.13 5.45 -2.14
N LEU A 83 -6.37 5.51 -1.03
CA LEU A 83 -5.67 6.73 -0.63
C LEU A 83 -4.67 7.15 -1.69
N LEU A 84 -3.85 6.22 -2.16
CA LEU A 84 -2.83 6.49 -3.17
C LEU A 84 -3.46 6.98 -4.48
N TYR A 85 -4.57 6.39 -4.91
CA TYR A 85 -5.35 6.87 -6.05
C TYR A 85 -5.85 8.30 -5.84
N LYS A 86 -6.43 8.60 -4.67
CA LYS A 86 -6.89 9.95 -4.32
C LYS A 86 -5.75 10.98 -4.32
N GLN A 87 -4.55 10.60 -3.88
CA GLN A 87 -3.39 11.49 -3.81
C GLN A 87 -2.73 11.73 -5.18
N ASN A 88 -2.77 10.75 -6.09
CA ASN A 88 -2.09 10.85 -7.39
C ASN A 88 -3.01 11.23 -8.56
N GLY A 89 -4.32 11.02 -8.48
CA GLY A 89 -5.21 11.16 -9.64
C GLY A 89 -5.02 10.09 -10.73
N PHE A 90 -4.11 9.14 -10.54
CA PHE A 90 -3.82 8.03 -11.45
C PHE A 90 -3.93 6.70 -10.71
N SER A 91 -4.42 5.66 -11.40
CA SER A 91 -4.50 4.29 -10.88
C SER A 91 -3.11 3.72 -10.63
N ALA A 92 -2.90 3.18 -9.43
CA ALA A 92 -1.63 2.53 -9.06
C ALA A 92 -1.46 1.27 -9.91
N ARG A 93 -0.54 1.31 -10.89
CA ARG A 93 -0.21 0.15 -11.74
C ARG A 93 0.76 -0.83 -11.08
N TYR A 94 1.42 -0.43 -9.99
CA TYR A 94 2.49 -1.19 -9.34
C TYR A 94 2.37 -1.09 -7.82
N ILE A 95 2.55 -2.21 -7.12
CA ILE A 95 2.75 -2.24 -5.66
C ILE A 95 4.24 -2.51 -5.43
N VAL A 96 4.93 -1.58 -4.80
CA VAL A 96 6.33 -1.75 -4.42
C VAL A 96 6.37 -2.08 -2.93
N VAL A 97 7.29 -2.94 -2.49
CA VAL A 97 7.50 -3.28 -1.08
C VAL A 97 8.95 -2.95 -0.75
N GLU A 98 9.16 -1.91 0.06
CA GLU A 98 10.50 -1.53 0.54
C GLU A 98 10.88 -2.32 1.77
N ARG A 99 11.82 -3.27 1.66
CA ARG A 99 12.42 -3.87 2.85
C ARG A 99 13.62 -3.04 3.31
N SER A 100 13.60 -2.70 4.60
CA SER A 100 14.69 -2.18 5.46
C SER A 100 16.09 -2.22 4.87
#